data_AF-A0A7Y6X4C9-F1
#
_entry.id   AF-A0A7Y6X4C9-F1
#
_cell.length_a   1.000
_cell.length_b   1.000
_cell.length_c   1.000
_cell.angle_alpha   90.00
_cell.angle_beta   90.00
_cell.angle_gamma   90.00
#
_symmetry.space_group_name_H-M   'P 1'
#
loop_
_entity.id
_entity.type
_entity.pdbx_description
1 polymer ?
#
loop_
_entity_poly.entity_id
_entity_poly.type
_entity_poly.pdbx_seq_one_letter_code
_entity_poly.pdbx_strand_id
1 'polypeptide(L)'
;AGEGNDDLGSGGGAGGGVVLIRARVFSGAGRFSADGLAAGHTPGDDGAGGGGAGGVLILRAQDALACGSAQAAGGNGGNVSYPDWVLGPGGGGGGGGVLLQGVTASCPRGVPGGAAGTTNTADGGTHGAGMGSEGFAEEYLAAYRAPGMPAVISPVSGAVGLPHRPRFEGRADPGVRVLVFVDDVERLQVGAGADGLFTAAIPPEQAPLEVGTHTVHVVAESLGAYSAPSAPVSFSVAATLEDGGVVVEPILVIPRDGETVGTTPLFAGVAPNGLTVGIEVDNGPEVIIPVDGAGRFRYQWPFETPLAPGPHFVTVHSHNEAGLSGPYSQPIRFESEEVSGGGDGGTSEQDAGTSQGDGGTQVPEDGWPVLVVPAEGEVVDSTPLFAGAATAGATVVIEVDGSEVATVTADDTGAFRYQVPRELALSVGAHEVAAQEHLVTSSQVPARSRTTGFQVRGPAALDVGCGCGASPVGVVGSWVLLAGLAGLSRRRRG
;
A
#
# COMPACT_ATOMS: atom_id res chain seq x y z
N ALA A 1 13.78 10.32 -56.12
CA ALA A 1 14.00 11.59 -56.83
C ALA A 1 15.19 11.40 -57.76
N GLY A 2 15.11 11.95 -58.97
CA GLY A 2 15.89 11.54 -60.15
C GLY A 2 17.32 12.08 -60.22
N GLU A 3 17.96 11.78 -61.35
CA GLU A 3 19.29 12.28 -61.73
C GLU A 3 19.34 13.81 -61.69
N GLY A 4 20.47 14.37 -61.23
CA GLY A 4 20.68 15.81 -61.11
C GLY A 4 22.14 16.16 -61.41
N ASN A 5 22.41 17.05 -62.36
CA ASN A 5 23.77 17.45 -62.73
C ASN A 5 24.02 18.98 -62.76
N ASP A 6 22.98 19.81 -62.87
CA ASP A 6 23.14 21.26 -63.06
C ASP A 6 22.07 22.14 -62.38
N ASP A 7 21.35 21.60 -61.39
CA ASP A 7 20.33 22.26 -60.57
C ASP A 7 19.09 22.74 -61.34
N LEU A 8 18.82 22.17 -62.52
CA LEU A 8 17.60 22.42 -63.30
C LEU A 8 16.41 21.57 -62.85
N GLY A 9 16.63 20.58 -61.99
CA GLY A 9 15.62 19.70 -61.40
C GLY A 9 14.59 20.43 -60.52
N SER A 10 13.36 19.89 -60.47
CA SER A 10 12.31 20.40 -59.60
C SER A 10 12.32 19.73 -58.22
N GLY A 11 12.05 20.54 -57.18
CA GLY A 11 11.81 20.02 -55.84
C GLY A 11 10.53 19.19 -55.76
N GLY A 12 10.47 18.29 -54.76
CA GLY A 12 9.25 17.56 -54.44
C GLY A 12 8.13 18.50 -53.99
N GLY A 13 6.88 18.09 -54.24
CA GLY A 13 5.71 18.81 -53.77
C GLY A 13 5.61 18.78 -52.24
N ALA A 14 5.18 19.89 -51.64
CA ALA A 14 4.94 19.93 -50.19
C ALA A 14 3.79 19.01 -49.80
N GLY A 15 3.94 18.26 -48.72
CA GLY A 15 2.85 17.46 -48.16
C GLY A 15 1.72 18.32 -47.59
N GLY A 16 0.53 17.73 -47.53
CA GLY A 16 -0.64 18.33 -46.88
C GLY A 16 -0.47 18.44 -45.37
N GLY A 17 -1.14 19.43 -44.77
CA GLY A 17 -1.12 19.67 -43.33
C GLY A 17 -2.15 18.85 -42.54
N VAL A 18 -2.28 19.15 -41.24
CA VAL A 18 -3.32 18.57 -40.38
C VAL A 18 -4.38 19.64 -40.08
N VAL A 19 -5.64 19.32 -40.31
CA VAL A 19 -6.79 20.16 -39.99
C VAL A 19 -7.69 19.41 -39.00
N LEU A 20 -7.87 19.97 -37.81
CA LEU A 20 -8.81 19.49 -36.81
C LEU A 20 -9.83 20.58 -36.50
N ILE A 21 -11.11 20.32 -36.77
CA ILE A 21 -12.20 21.26 -36.48
C ILE A 21 -13.27 20.55 -35.67
N ARG A 22 -13.64 21.17 -34.55
CA ARG A 22 -14.76 20.76 -33.70
C ARG A 22 -15.80 21.85 -33.68
N ALA A 23 -17.05 21.50 -33.96
CA ALA A 23 -18.14 22.46 -34.01
C ALA A 23 -19.42 21.87 -33.41
N ARG A 24 -20.40 22.72 -33.13
CA ARG A 24 -21.75 22.23 -32.83
C ARG A 24 -22.41 21.67 -34.09
N VAL A 25 -22.36 22.43 -35.19
CA VAL A 25 -22.90 22.08 -36.51
C VAL A 25 -21.92 22.56 -37.59
N PHE A 26 -21.77 21.79 -38.66
CA PHE A 26 -21.22 22.29 -39.94
C PHE A 26 -22.37 22.51 -40.92
N SER A 27 -22.39 23.67 -41.58
CA SER A 27 -23.39 23.98 -42.60
C SER A 27 -22.78 24.80 -43.74
N GLY A 28 -23.31 24.61 -44.96
CA GLY A 28 -22.88 25.33 -46.17
C GLY A 28 -22.12 24.46 -47.17
N ALA A 29 -21.62 25.10 -48.24
CA ALA A 29 -20.96 24.44 -49.38
C ALA A 29 -19.43 24.60 -49.37
N GLY A 30 -18.84 24.94 -48.22
CA GLY A 30 -17.39 25.17 -48.09
C GLY A 30 -16.57 23.90 -48.33
N ARG A 31 -15.33 24.07 -48.83
CA ARG A 31 -14.34 23.00 -48.99
C ARG A 31 -13.30 23.07 -47.88
N PHE A 32 -13.05 21.93 -47.25
CA PHE A 32 -11.89 21.69 -46.40
C PHE A 32 -10.87 20.89 -47.20
N SER A 33 -9.62 21.34 -47.24
CA SER A 33 -8.54 20.69 -47.97
C SER A 33 -7.29 20.60 -47.12
N ALA A 34 -6.70 19.41 -47.13
CA ALA A 34 -5.36 19.11 -46.66
C ALA A 34 -4.59 18.41 -47.79
N ASP A 35 -4.81 18.84 -49.04
CA ASP A 35 -4.21 18.20 -50.21
C ASP A 35 -2.69 18.44 -50.25
N GLY A 36 -1.94 17.43 -50.72
CA GLY A 36 -0.54 17.57 -51.07
C GLY A 36 -0.37 18.40 -52.34
N LEU A 37 0.70 19.19 -52.40
CA LEU A 37 1.01 19.99 -53.58
C LEU A 37 1.65 19.13 -54.67
N ALA A 38 1.34 19.44 -55.92
CA ALA A 38 2.06 18.86 -57.05
C ALA A 38 3.52 19.33 -57.04
N ALA A 39 4.42 18.46 -57.51
CA ALA A 39 5.78 18.86 -57.79
C ALA A 39 5.88 19.73 -59.04
N GLY A 40 6.93 20.56 -59.09
CA GLY A 40 7.19 21.44 -60.22
C GLY A 40 7.49 20.67 -61.50
N HIS A 41 7.37 21.36 -62.63
CA HIS A 41 7.85 20.86 -63.92
C HIS A 41 9.37 21.06 -64.03
N THR A 42 10.09 20.09 -64.60
CA THR A 42 11.53 20.18 -64.90
C THR A 42 11.77 20.39 -66.41
N PRO A 43 12.22 21.58 -66.86
CA PRO A 43 12.61 21.85 -68.24
C PRO A 43 14.14 21.79 -68.39
N GLY A 44 14.73 20.59 -68.41
CA GLY A 44 16.20 20.42 -68.45
C GLY A 44 16.61 18.95 -68.45
N ASP A 45 17.91 18.69 -68.37
CA ASP A 45 18.48 17.33 -68.34
C ASP A 45 18.46 16.66 -66.94
N ASP A 46 17.65 17.21 -66.03
CA ASP A 46 17.42 16.71 -64.68
C ASP A 46 16.07 15.98 -64.50
N GLY A 47 15.97 15.17 -63.45
CA GLY A 47 14.71 14.53 -63.03
C GLY A 47 13.71 15.49 -62.39
N ALA A 48 12.46 15.05 -62.25
CA ALA A 48 11.42 15.80 -61.55
C ALA A 48 11.15 15.28 -60.13
N GLY A 49 10.74 16.20 -59.25
CA GLY A 49 10.32 15.89 -57.89
C GLY A 49 9.03 15.07 -57.84
N GLY A 50 8.88 14.24 -56.81
CA GLY A 50 7.62 13.54 -56.53
C GLY A 50 6.57 14.47 -55.92
N GLY A 51 5.29 14.19 -56.14
CA GLY A 51 4.20 14.95 -55.54
C GLY A 51 4.14 14.79 -54.03
N GLY A 52 3.66 15.81 -53.32
CA GLY A 52 3.50 15.78 -51.88
C GLY A 52 2.39 14.84 -51.44
N ALA A 53 2.55 14.13 -50.33
CA ALA A 53 1.47 13.31 -49.78
C ALA A 53 0.29 14.18 -49.29
N GLY A 54 -0.93 13.65 -49.33
CA GLY A 54 -2.10 14.24 -48.70
C GLY A 54 -1.96 14.26 -47.18
N GLY A 55 -2.59 15.24 -46.54
CA GLY A 55 -2.57 15.48 -45.10
C GLY A 55 -3.68 14.77 -44.34
N VAL A 56 -4.08 15.31 -43.18
CA VAL A 56 -5.15 14.73 -42.35
C VAL A 56 -6.23 15.77 -42.09
N LEU A 57 -7.49 15.37 -42.27
CA LEU A 57 -8.67 16.19 -41.98
C LEU A 57 -9.57 15.49 -40.96
N ILE A 58 -9.79 16.11 -39.80
CA ILE A 58 -10.69 15.61 -38.76
C ILE A 58 -11.76 16.67 -38.50
N LEU A 59 -13.00 16.38 -38.91
CA LEU A 59 -14.16 17.25 -38.73
C LEU A 59 -15.15 16.56 -37.79
N ARG A 60 -15.44 17.18 -36.64
CA ARG A 60 -16.32 16.58 -35.62
C ARG A 60 -17.41 17.53 -35.16
N ALA A 61 -18.66 17.11 -35.26
CA ALA A 61 -19.86 17.86 -34.95
C ALA A 61 -20.63 17.25 -33.77
N GLN A 62 -21.24 18.08 -32.93
CA GLN A 62 -22.24 17.61 -31.95
C GLN A 62 -23.52 17.16 -32.64
N ASP A 63 -23.96 17.92 -33.64
CA ASP A 63 -25.20 17.70 -34.37
C ASP A 63 -24.87 17.30 -35.83
N ALA A 64 -25.37 18.04 -36.83
CA ALA A 64 -25.13 17.75 -38.24
C ALA A 64 -23.75 18.24 -38.72
N LEU A 65 -23.11 17.45 -39.59
CA LEU A 65 -21.90 17.81 -40.34
C LEU A 65 -22.23 17.90 -41.82
N ALA A 66 -22.45 19.11 -42.34
CA ALA A 66 -22.63 19.37 -43.76
C ALA A 66 -21.52 20.28 -44.32
N CYS A 67 -20.87 19.85 -45.40
CA CYS A 67 -19.94 20.66 -46.17
C CYS A 67 -19.92 20.31 -47.66
N GLY A 68 -19.31 21.16 -48.49
CA GLY A 68 -19.19 20.95 -49.93
C GLY A 68 -18.20 19.83 -50.28
N SER A 69 -17.06 19.77 -49.58
CA SER A 69 -16.12 18.64 -49.67
C SER A 69 -15.05 18.65 -48.58
N ALA A 70 -14.56 17.47 -48.22
CA ALA A 70 -13.41 17.20 -47.37
C ALA A 70 -12.34 16.46 -48.18
N GLN A 71 -11.22 17.12 -48.49
CA GLN A 71 -10.18 16.56 -49.38
C GLN A 71 -8.82 16.46 -48.69
N ALA A 72 -8.15 15.32 -48.89
CA ALA A 72 -6.75 15.11 -48.52
C ALA A 72 -6.07 14.29 -49.63
N ALA A 73 -6.16 14.76 -50.87
CA ALA A 73 -5.55 14.13 -52.03
C ALA A 73 -4.02 14.24 -52.00
N GLY A 74 -3.33 13.28 -52.60
CA GLY A 74 -1.91 13.39 -52.91
C GLY A 74 -1.67 14.31 -54.11
N GLY A 75 -0.54 15.03 -54.09
CA GLY A 75 -0.08 15.87 -55.18
C GLY A 75 0.47 15.05 -56.34
N ASN A 76 0.35 15.58 -57.56
CA ASN A 76 0.90 14.93 -58.75
C ASN A 76 2.43 15.01 -58.79
N GLY A 77 3.07 13.98 -59.32
CA GLY A 77 4.50 14.00 -59.63
C GLY A 77 4.84 15.00 -60.73
N GLY A 78 6.05 15.56 -60.68
CA GLY A 78 6.50 16.54 -61.65
C GLY A 78 6.74 15.92 -63.01
N ASN A 79 6.37 16.64 -64.07
CA ASN A 79 6.65 16.23 -65.44
C ASN A 79 8.07 16.64 -65.85
N VAL A 80 8.70 15.88 -66.73
CA VAL A 80 9.97 16.26 -67.36
C VAL A 80 9.75 16.54 -68.85
N SER A 81 10.40 17.55 -69.40
CA SER A 81 10.37 17.82 -70.84
C SER A 81 11.76 18.19 -71.34
N TYR A 82 12.50 17.17 -71.77
CA TYR A 82 13.80 17.29 -72.42
C TYR A 82 13.76 16.59 -73.80
N PRO A 83 14.29 17.21 -74.86
CA PRO A 83 14.19 16.66 -76.21
C PRO A 83 15.19 15.53 -76.50
N ASP A 84 16.35 15.53 -75.82
CA ASP A 84 17.46 14.67 -76.20
C ASP A 84 17.57 13.39 -75.36
N TRP A 85 17.08 13.39 -74.11
CA TRP A 85 17.13 12.25 -73.20
C TRP A 85 15.84 12.03 -72.41
N VAL A 86 15.60 10.76 -72.07
CA VAL A 86 14.49 10.33 -71.22
C VAL A 86 14.97 10.33 -69.77
N LEU A 87 14.31 11.15 -68.95
CA LEU A 87 14.64 11.33 -67.54
C LEU A 87 13.45 10.97 -66.67
N GLY A 88 13.72 10.58 -65.42
CA GLY A 88 12.69 10.11 -64.51
C GLY A 88 11.73 11.22 -64.10
N PRO A 89 10.43 11.12 -64.43
CA PRO A 89 9.44 12.03 -63.87
C PRO A 89 9.16 11.70 -62.39
N GLY A 90 8.45 12.59 -61.71
CA GLY A 90 8.09 12.41 -60.31
C GLY A 90 7.04 11.32 -60.11
N GLY A 91 7.14 10.55 -59.02
CA GLY A 91 6.03 9.72 -58.53
C GLY A 91 4.91 10.58 -57.94
N GLY A 92 3.67 10.08 -57.98
CA GLY A 92 2.55 10.74 -57.29
C GLY A 92 2.63 10.59 -55.77
N GLY A 93 2.21 11.62 -55.04
CA GLY A 93 2.11 11.57 -53.58
C GLY A 93 0.95 10.68 -53.14
N GLY A 94 1.09 9.95 -52.03
CA GLY A 94 -0.03 9.17 -51.47
C GLY A 94 -1.18 10.05 -50.99
N GLY A 95 -2.41 9.55 -51.02
CA GLY A 95 -3.57 10.19 -50.40
C GLY A 95 -3.46 10.21 -48.88
N GLY A 96 -4.21 11.13 -48.26
CA GLY A 96 -4.21 11.41 -46.83
C GLY A 96 -5.39 10.77 -46.06
N GLY A 97 -5.69 11.30 -44.88
CA GLY A 97 -6.74 10.80 -44.00
C GLY A 97 -7.92 11.77 -43.85
N VAL A 98 -9.16 11.29 -43.88
CA VAL A 98 -10.35 12.10 -43.55
C VAL A 98 -11.21 11.38 -42.50
N LEU A 99 -11.50 12.02 -41.37
CA LEU A 99 -12.48 11.56 -40.38
C LEU A 99 -13.63 12.57 -40.28
N LEU A 100 -14.85 12.12 -40.55
CA LEU A 100 -16.07 12.89 -40.34
C LEU A 100 -16.86 12.31 -39.17
N GLN A 101 -17.33 13.16 -38.25
CA GLN A 101 -18.18 12.74 -37.15
C GLN A 101 -19.33 13.72 -36.94
N GLY A 102 -20.55 13.20 -36.81
CA GLY A 102 -21.75 13.97 -36.49
C GLY A 102 -22.98 13.06 -36.48
N VAL A 103 -24.09 13.51 -35.92
CA VAL A 103 -25.36 12.75 -35.93
C VAL A 103 -25.80 12.43 -37.36
N THR A 104 -25.50 13.34 -38.28
CA THR A 104 -25.59 13.13 -39.74
C THR A 104 -24.33 13.68 -40.40
N ALA A 105 -23.80 13.02 -41.42
CA ALA A 105 -22.67 13.50 -42.20
C ALA A 105 -23.03 13.61 -43.69
N SER A 106 -23.10 14.82 -44.21
CA SER A 106 -23.29 15.14 -45.62
C SER A 106 -22.14 16.02 -46.12
N CYS A 107 -20.96 15.41 -46.26
CA CYS A 107 -19.79 16.07 -46.79
C CYS A 107 -18.97 15.10 -47.66
N PRO A 108 -18.97 15.28 -48.99
CA PRO A 108 -18.21 14.44 -49.89
C PRO A 108 -16.72 14.38 -49.51
N ARG A 109 -16.19 13.16 -49.37
CA ARG A 109 -14.80 12.90 -48.99
C ARG A 109 -13.96 12.46 -50.19
N GLY A 110 -12.73 12.96 -50.30
CA GLY A 110 -11.79 12.59 -51.36
C GLY A 110 -10.38 12.45 -50.84
N VAL A 111 -9.79 11.26 -50.98
CA VAL A 111 -8.42 10.95 -50.56
C VAL A 111 -7.61 10.22 -51.65
N PRO A 112 -7.73 10.56 -52.95
CA PRO A 112 -6.99 9.87 -54.00
C PRO A 112 -5.48 10.09 -53.85
N GLY A 113 -4.68 9.12 -54.29
CA GLY A 113 -3.27 9.36 -54.55
C GLY A 113 -3.07 10.26 -55.77
N GLY A 114 -1.96 10.98 -55.80
CA GLY A 114 -1.57 11.82 -56.93
C GLY A 114 -1.17 10.99 -58.14
N ALA A 115 -1.31 11.55 -59.33
CA ALA A 115 -0.84 10.93 -60.56
C ALA A 115 0.70 10.91 -60.62
N ALA A 116 1.25 9.90 -61.30
CA ALA A 116 2.65 9.93 -61.71
C ALA A 116 2.87 11.06 -62.73
N GLY A 117 4.03 11.70 -62.66
CA GLY A 117 4.49 12.60 -63.70
C GLY A 117 4.81 11.85 -65.00
N THR A 118 4.88 12.59 -66.10
CA THR A 118 5.17 12.05 -67.43
C THR A 118 6.38 12.71 -68.05
N THR A 119 6.95 12.05 -69.07
CA THR A 119 7.90 12.65 -70.01
C THR A 119 7.18 13.21 -71.25
N ASN A 120 7.92 13.68 -72.26
CA ASN A 120 7.37 14.29 -73.46
C ASN A 120 6.40 13.37 -74.26
N THR A 121 5.61 13.97 -75.15
CA THR A 121 4.43 13.36 -75.78
C THR A 121 4.69 12.24 -76.79
N ALA A 122 5.94 11.95 -77.15
CA ALA A 122 6.26 10.90 -78.12
C ALA A 122 6.15 9.49 -77.52
N ASP A 123 6.56 9.34 -76.24
CA ASP A 123 6.49 8.07 -75.51
C ASP A 123 5.48 8.09 -74.35
N GLY A 124 5.09 9.27 -73.84
CA GLY A 124 4.00 9.48 -72.88
C GLY A 124 4.10 8.68 -71.56
N GLY A 125 5.26 8.06 -71.30
CA GLY A 125 5.46 7.10 -70.23
C GLY A 125 5.75 7.75 -68.89
N THR A 126 5.54 6.97 -67.81
CA THR A 126 5.93 7.36 -66.45
C THR A 126 7.34 6.92 -66.10
N HIS A 127 8.00 6.11 -66.95
CA HIS A 127 9.38 5.64 -66.77
C HIS A 127 9.68 5.08 -65.38
N GLY A 128 8.74 4.29 -64.84
CA GLY A 128 8.84 3.70 -63.52
C GLY A 128 8.29 4.56 -62.38
N ALA A 129 7.88 5.80 -62.64
CA ALA A 129 7.14 6.61 -61.68
C ALA A 129 5.74 5.99 -61.46
N GLY A 130 5.45 5.73 -60.17
CA GLY A 130 4.17 5.18 -59.73
C GLY A 130 3.18 6.27 -59.36
N MET A 131 1.90 5.93 -59.45
CA MET A 131 0.82 6.72 -58.86
C MET A 131 0.91 6.63 -57.33
N GLY A 132 0.45 7.66 -56.63
CA GLY A 132 0.24 7.58 -55.20
C GLY A 132 -0.82 6.54 -54.86
N SER A 133 -0.66 5.89 -53.70
CA SER A 133 -1.74 5.06 -53.14
C SER A 133 -2.90 5.93 -52.67
N GLU A 134 -4.13 5.41 -52.70
CA GLU A 134 -5.28 6.06 -52.07
C GLU A 134 -5.09 6.13 -50.55
N GLY A 135 -5.61 7.20 -49.95
CA GLY A 135 -5.64 7.40 -48.50
C GLY A 135 -6.81 6.68 -47.83
N PHE A 136 -7.16 7.09 -46.61
CA PHE A 136 -8.25 6.49 -45.84
C PHE A 136 -9.31 7.52 -45.45
N ALA A 137 -10.57 7.08 -45.35
CA ALA A 137 -11.66 7.94 -44.93
C ALA A 137 -12.65 7.22 -44.01
N GLU A 138 -12.87 7.75 -42.82
CA GLU A 138 -13.77 7.21 -41.79
C GLU A 138 -14.95 8.16 -41.52
N GLU A 139 -16.08 7.57 -41.14
CA GLU A 139 -17.29 8.29 -40.79
C GLU A 139 -17.93 7.70 -39.54
N TYR A 140 -18.25 8.56 -38.58
CA TYR A 140 -18.91 8.22 -37.33
C TYR A 140 -20.25 8.95 -37.23
N LEU A 141 -21.35 8.21 -37.41
CA LEU A 141 -22.71 8.73 -37.31
C LEU A 141 -23.19 8.81 -35.86
N ALA A 142 -22.47 9.58 -35.06
CA ALA A 142 -22.75 9.83 -33.65
C ALA A 142 -22.31 11.24 -33.27
N ALA A 143 -23.01 11.83 -32.30
CA ALA A 143 -22.67 13.14 -31.77
C ALA A 143 -21.26 13.13 -31.16
N TYR A 144 -20.42 14.10 -31.52
CA TYR A 144 -19.17 14.35 -30.80
C TYR A 144 -19.44 15.16 -29.54
N ARG A 145 -19.61 14.48 -28.41
CA ARG A 145 -19.87 15.11 -27.10
C ARG A 145 -18.91 14.56 -26.05
N ALA A 146 -18.43 15.43 -25.17
CA ALA A 146 -17.77 15.00 -23.95
C ALA A 146 -18.75 14.17 -23.10
N PRO A 147 -18.32 13.01 -22.57
CA PRO A 147 -19.11 12.27 -21.59
C PRO A 147 -19.46 13.14 -20.37
N GLY A 148 -20.54 12.76 -19.68
CA GLY A 148 -20.84 13.25 -18.35
C GLY A 148 -19.68 13.01 -17.37
N MET A 149 -19.60 13.83 -16.34
CA MET A 149 -18.60 13.67 -15.29
C MET A 149 -18.86 12.33 -14.57
N PRO A 150 -17.88 11.40 -14.56
CA PRO A 150 -18.00 10.15 -13.84
C PRO A 150 -17.93 10.37 -12.32
N ALA A 151 -18.28 9.34 -11.56
CA ALA A 151 -18.22 9.35 -10.10
C ALA A 151 -17.62 8.06 -9.56
N VAL A 152 -16.81 8.18 -8.50
CA VAL A 152 -16.33 7.05 -7.69
C VAL A 152 -17.38 6.74 -6.62
N ILE A 153 -17.73 5.46 -6.47
CA ILE A 153 -18.61 4.92 -5.42
C ILE A 153 -17.79 4.20 -4.35
N SER A 154 -16.79 3.42 -4.77
CA SER A 154 -15.84 2.75 -3.89
C SER A 154 -14.41 3.03 -4.38
N PRO A 155 -13.47 3.39 -3.49
CA PRO A 155 -13.67 3.59 -2.05
C PRO A 155 -14.54 4.81 -1.74
N VAL A 156 -15.12 4.84 -0.53
CA VAL A 156 -15.78 6.05 -0.01
C VAL A 156 -14.74 7.02 0.54
N SER A 157 -15.06 8.31 0.56
CA SER A 157 -14.14 9.34 1.07
C SER A 157 -13.76 9.08 2.53
N GLY A 158 -12.47 9.00 2.80
CA GLY A 158 -11.91 8.72 4.13
C GLY A 158 -11.91 7.24 4.51
N ALA A 159 -12.16 6.32 3.57
CA ALA A 159 -12.00 4.89 3.83
C ALA A 159 -10.57 4.58 4.29
N VAL A 160 -10.42 3.80 5.35
CA VAL A 160 -9.13 3.40 5.92
C VAL A 160 -8.98 1.89 5.91
N GLY A 161 -7.74 1.41 5.89
CA GLY A 161 -7.46 -0.03 5.99
C GLY A 161 -7.83 -0.80 4.72
N LEU A 162 -7.78 -0.17 3.55
CA LEU A 162 -8.01 -0.90 2.31
C LEU A 162 -6.79 -1.78 1.97
N PRO A 163 -7.00 -2.91 1.29
CA PRO A 163 -5.88 -3.73 0.84
C PRO A 163 -5.05 -2.99 -0.22
N HIS A 164 -3.79 -3.38 -0.39
CA HIS A 164 -2.86 -2.77 -1.37
C HIS A 164 -3.28 -2.87 -2.85
N ARG A 165 -4.32 -3.65 -3.14
CA ARG A 165 -4.99 -3.72 -4.44
C ARG A 165 -6.48 -3.48 -4.24
N PRO A 166 -6.89 -2.24 -3.95
CA PRO A 166 -8.29 -1.95 -3.69
C PRO A 166 -9.13 -2.13 -4.97
N ARG A 167 -10.40 -2.48 -4.78
CA ARG A 167 -11.40 -2.50 -5.84
C ARG A 167 -12.03 -1.12 -5.97
N PHE A 168 -11.98 -0.57 -7.18
CA PHE A 168 -12.63 0.67 -7.53
C PHE A 168 -13.97 0.40 -8.20
N GLU A 169 -15.01 1.06 -7.71
CA GLU A 169 -16.35 0.99 -8.29
C GLU A 169 -16.88 2.39 -8.53
N GLY A 170 -17.68 2.58 -9.57
CA GLY A 170 -18.22 3.90 -9.88
C GLY A 170 -19.26 3.91 -10.98
N ARG A 171 -19.63 5.12 -11.39
CA ARG A 171 -20.57 5.39 -12.47
C ARG A 171 -19.98 6.29 -13.54
N ALA A 172 -20.36 6.04 -14.79
CA ALA A 172 -20.11 6.90 -15.94
C ALA A 172 -21.25 6.76 -16.96
N ASP A 173 -21.22 7.55 -18.03
CA ASP A 173 -22.14 7.36 -19.15
C ASP A 173 -22.00 5.92 -19.71
N PRO A 174 -23.09 5.23 -20.07
CA PRO A 174 -23.03 3.85 -20.55
C PRO A 174 -22.12 3.66 -21.78
N GLY A 175 -21.29 2.60 -21.76
CA GLY A 175 -20.44 2.22 -22.88
C GLY A 175 -19.21 3.10 -23.13
N VAL A 176 -18.97 4.12 -22.29
CA VAL A 176 -17.75 4.93 -22.39
C VAL A 176 -16.56 4.22 -21.74
N ARG A 177 -15.34 4.60 -22.14
CA ARG A 177 -14.12 4.17 -21.44
C ARG A 177 -13.94 5.06 -20.21
N VAL A 178 -13.55 4.48 -19.09
CA VAL A 178 -13.23 5.16 -17.83
C VAL A 178 -11.75 4.95 -17.56
N LEU A 179 -11.04 6.04 -17.32
CA LEU A 179 -9.65 6.10 -16.91
C LEU A 179 -9.62 6.34 -15.41
N VAL A 180 -8.95 5.47 -14.67
CA VAL A 180 -8.81 5.55 -13.20
C VAL A 180 -7.41 6.02 -12.85
N PHE A 181 -7.35 7.16 -12.18
CA PHE A 181 -6.12 7.78 -11.71
C PHE A 181 -6.00 7.58 -10.21
N VAL A 182 -4.86 7.08 -9.76
CA VAL A 182 -4.48 7.03 -8.35
C VAL A 182 -3.23 7.89 -8.18
N ASP A 183 -3.30 8.88 -7.30
CA ASP A 183 -2.25 9.89 -7.07
C ASP A 183 -1.80 10.57 -8.37
N ASP A 184 -2.78 10.99 -9.17
CA ASP A 184 -2.60 11.62 -10.49
C ASP A 184 -1.91 10.77 -11.56
N VAL A 185 -1.65 9.48 -11.27
CA VAL A 185 -1.11 8.52 -12.24
C VAL A 185 -2.25 7.64 -12.76
N GLU A 186 -2.40 7.55 -14.08
CA GLU A 186 -3.34 6.60 -14.69
C GLU A 186 -2.91 5.16 -14.36
N ARG A 187 -3.77 4.42 -13.66
CA ARG A 187 -3.51 3.02 -13.28
C ARG A 187 -4.32 2.05 -14.13
N LEU A 188 -5.57 2.40 -14.45
CA LEU A 188 -6.54 1.47 -15.04
C LEU A 188 -7.33 2.13 -16.16
N GLN A 189 -7.68 1.32 -17.16
CA GLN A 189 -8.70 1.63 -18.16
C GLN A 189 -9.78 0.55 -18.12
N VAL A 190 -11.04 0.96 -18.00
CA VAL A 190 -12.19 0.04 -17.91
C VAL A 190 -13.37 0.57 -18.72
N GLY A 191 -14.22 -0.29 -19.27
CA GLY A 191 -15.48 0.13 -19.89
C GLY A 191 -16.60 0.27 -18.86
N ALA A 192 -17.43 1.31 -18.99
CA ALA A 192 -18.69 1.39 -18.27
C ALA A 192 -19.73 0.46 -18.92
N GLY A 193 -20.42 -0.33 -18.09
CA GLY A 193 -21.49 -1.22 -18.53
C GLY A 193 -22.68 -0.47 -19.13
N ALA A 194 -23.64 -1.21 -19.70
CA ALA A 194 -24.88 -0.64 -20.23
C ALA A 194 -25.75 0.02 -19.14
N ASP A 195 -25.55 -0.37 -17.88
CA ASP A 195 -26.13 0.21 -16.67
C ASP A 195 -25.35 1.44 -16.14
N GLY A 196 -24.26 1.82 -16.81
CA GLY A 196 -23.38 2.92 -16.43
C GLY A 196 -22.47 2.60 -15.24
N LEU A 197 -22.42 1.36 -14.76
CA LEU A 197 -21.53 0.94 -13.68
C LEU A 197 -20.18 0.48 -14.24
N PHE A 198 -19.11 0.72 -13.50
CA PHE A 198 -17.81 0.12 -13.76
C PHE A 198 -17.22 -0.48 -12.47
N THR A 199 -16.38 -1.49 -12.66
CA THR A 199 -15.54 -2.09 -11.62
C THR A 199 -14.14 -2.24 -12.18
N ALA A 200 -13.13 -1.80 -11.44
CA ALA A 200 -11.74 -2.02 -11.79
C ALA A 200 -10.93 -2.40 -10.55
N ALA A 201 -9.87 -3.18 -10.74
CA ALA A 201 -8.91 -3.52 -9.69
C ALA A 201 -7.50 -3.52 -10.30
N ILE A 202 -6.48 -3.17 -9.50
CA ILE A 202 -5.09 -3.17 -9.96
C ILE A 202 -4.65 -4.61 -10.19
N PRO A 203 -4.32 -4.99 -11.44
CA PRO A 203 -4.05 -6.38 -11.75
C PRO A 203 -2.67 -6.81 -11.19
N PRO A 204 -2.45 -8.11 -10.94
CA PRO A 204 -1.25 -8.60 -10.23
C PRO A 204 0.08 -8.20 -10.88
N GLU A 205 0.13 -8.07 -12.21
CA GLU A 205 1.31 -7.67 -12.97
C GLU A 205 1.70 -6.20 -12.81
N GLN A 206 0.76 -5.35 -12.35
CA GLN A 206 1.07 -3.97 -11.99
C GLN A 206 1.52 -3.93 -10.53
N ALA A 207 2.43 -3.00 -10.21
CA ALA A 207 2.81 -2.72 -8.83
C ALA A 207 1.55 -2.38 -7.99
N PRO A 208 1.43 -2.91 -6.76
CA PRO A 208 0.34 -2.55 -5.86
C PRO A 208 0.46 -1.08 -5.41
N LEU A 209 -0.50 -0.62 -4.61
CA LEU A 209 -0.37 0.66 -3.88
C LEU A 209 0.45 0.44 -2.61
N GLU A 210 1.31 1.41 -2.29
CA GLU A 210 2.07 1.42 -1.05
C GLU A 210 1.16 1.57 0.17
N VAL A 211 1.67 1.30 1.38
CA VAL A 211 0.94 1.67 2.62
C VAL A 211 0.84 3.19 2.68
N GLY A 212 -0.32 3.71 3.05
CA GLY A 212 -0.50 5.12 3.31
C GLY A 212 -1.74 5.71 2.67
N THR A 213 -1.79 7.04 2.63
CA THR A 213 -2.93 7.77 2.07
C THR A 213 -2.76 7.94 0.57
N HIS A 214 -3.83 7.66 -0.17
CA HIS A 214 -3.94 7.79 -1.60
C HIS A 214 -5.17 8.61 -1.99
N THR A 215 -5.16 9.11 -3.22
CA THR A 215 -6.32 9.76 -3.83
C THR A 215 -6.69 9.05 -5.12
N VAL A 216 -7.99 8.83 -5.34
CA VAL A 216 -8.51 8.34 -6.63
C VAL A 216 -9.43 9.36 -7.26
N HIS A 217 -9.28 9.56 -8.56
CA HIS A 217 -10.27 10.24 -9.39
C HIS A 217 -10.41 9.52 -10.72
N VAL A 218 -11.52 9.76 -11.41
CA VAL A 218 -11.83 9.10 -12.68
C VAL A 218 -12.18 10.12 -13.77
N VAL A 219 -11.83 9.79 -15.01
CA VAL A 219 -12.18 10.55 -16.21
C VAL A 219 -12.84 9.61 -17.20
N ALA A 220 -13.95 10.02 -17.81
CA ALA A 220 -14.60 9.26 -18.86
C ALA A 220 -14.15 9.75 -20.23
N GLU A 221 -13.99 8.84 -21.18
CA GLU A 221 -13.58 9.09 -22.54
C GLU A 221 -14.53 8.40 -23.53
N SER A 222 -14.94 9.15 -24.55
CA SER A 222 -15.71 8.64 -25.68
C SER A 222 -15.22 9.26 -26.98
N LEU A 223 -14.72 8.43 -27.90
CA LEU A 223 -14.28 8.82 -29.25
C LEU A 223 -13.28 10.00 -29.24
N GLY A 224 -12.38 10.05 -28.27
CA GLY A 224 -11.38 11.09 -28.07
C GLY A 224 -11.93 12.39 -27.43
N ALA A 225 -13.16 12.38 -26.91
CA ALA A 225 -13.68 13.43 -26.05
C ALA A 225 -13.59 12.98 -24.58
N TYR A 226 -13.03 13.83 -23.73
CA TYR A 226 -12.87 13.55 -22.30
C TYR A 226 -13.86 14.35 -21.47
N SER A 227 -14.37 13.77 -20.39
CA SER A 227 -15.17 14.44 -19.39
C SER A 227 -14.31 15.40 -18.53
N ALA A 228 -14.96 16.20 -17.69
CA ALA A 228 -14.28 16.72 -16.51
C ALA A 228 -13.91 15.54 -15.57
N PRO A 229 -12.80 15.62 -14.82
CA PRO A 229 -12.48 14.65 -13.77
C PRO A 229 -13.55 14.63 -12.69
N SER A 230 -13.77 13.47 -12.08
CA SER A 230 -14.57 13.38 -10.85
C SER A 230 -13.93 14.19 -9.72
N ALA A 231 -14.69 14.48 -8.67
CA ALA A 231 -14.09 14.91 -7.41
C ALA A 231 -13.11 13.82 -6.92
N PRO A 232 -11.91 14.19 -6.43
CA PRO A 232 -10.98 13.23 -5.87
C PRO A 232 -11.52 12.64 -4.58
N VAL A 233 -11.29 11.35 -4.37
CA VAL A 233 -11.67 10.60 -3.17
C VAL A 233 -10.39 10.14 -2.46
N SER A 234 -10.20 10.58 -1.23
CA SER A 234 -9.08 10.13 -0.39
C SER A 234 -9.40 8.82 0.32
N PHE A 235 -8.42 7.94 0.43
CA PHE A 235 -8.49 6.67 1.16
C PHE A 235 -7.11 6.28 1.69
N SER A 236 -7.01 5.35 2.64
CA SER A 236 -5.73 4.76 3.04
C SER A 236 -5.65 3.26 2.78
N VAL A 237 -4.48 2.86 2.30
CA VAL A 237 -4.06 1.47 2.12
C VAL A 237 -3.28 1.05 3.36
N ALA A 238 -3.57 -0.15 3.86
CA ALA A 238 -2.87 -0.75 4.99
C ALA A 238 -2.10 -1.99 4.55
N ALA A 239 -1.10 -2.37 5.37
CA ALA A 239 -0.39 -3.63 5.25
C ALA A 239 -1.38 -4.81 5.18
N THR A 240 -1.29 -5.66 4.16
CA THR A 240 -2.12 -6.88 4.07
C THR A 240 -1.31 -8.13 4.34
N LEU A 241 -1.97 -9.12 4.94
CA LEU A 241 -1.49 -10.49 5.09
C LEU A 241 -1.66 -11.28 3.78
N GLU A 242 -0.96 -12.41 3.65
CA GLU A 242 -1.06 -13.28 2.46
C GLU A 242 -2.47 -13.84 2.21
N ASP A 243 -3.26 -14.01 3.28
CA ASP A 243 -4.66 -14.46 3.21
C ASP A 243 -5.65 -13.36 2.80
N GLY A 244 -5.16 -12.13 2.58
CA GLY A 244 -5.95 -10.95 2.24
C GLY A 244 -6.51 -10.18 3.43
N GLY A 245 -6.23 -10.61 4.66
CA GLY A 245 -6.49 -9.84 5.88
C GLY A 245 -5.65 -8.56 5.94
N VAL A 246 -6.07 -7.60 6.77
CA VAL A 246 -5.35 -6.34 6.98
C VAL A 246 -4.68 -6.39 8.34
N VAL A 247 -3.38 -6.06 8.41
CA VAL A 247 -2.64 -5.98 9.67
C VAL A 247 -3.28 -4.92 10.56
N VAL A 248 -3.63 -5.30 11.79
CA VAL A 248 -4.25 -4.40 12.77
C VAL A 248 -3.25 -3.92 13.82
N GLU A 249 -3.65 -2.89 14.56
CA GLU A 249 -2.87 -2.32 15.65
C GLU A 249 -2.71 -3.35 16.79
N PRO A 250 -1.49 -3.55 17.34
CA PRO A 250 -1.31 -4.35 18.55
C PRO A 250 -1.83 -3.61 19.80
N ILE A 251 -2.31 -4.36 20.77
CA ILE A 251 -2.65 -3.87 22.10
C ILE A 251 -1.42 -4.00 23.00
N LEU A 252 -0.83 -2.88 23.39
CA LEU A 252 0.21 -2.85 24.41
C LEU A 252 -0.45 -2.86 25.79
N VAL A 253 -0.22 -3.92 26.56
CA VAL A 253 -0.81 -4.09 27.90
C VAL A 253 0.14 -3.57 28.97
N ILE A 254 1.46 -3.75 28.78
CA ILE A 254 2.53 -3.30 29.68
C ILE A 254 3.59 -2.52 28.91
N PRO A 255 3.98 -1.31 29.37
CA PRO A 255 3.41 -0.54 30.49
C PRO A 255 2.02 0.03 30.16
N ARG A 256 1.29 0.52 31.18
CA ARG A 256 0.06 1.31 31.01
C ARG A 256 0.39 2.80 30.94
N ASP A 257 -0.51 3.61 30.42
CA ASP A 257 -0.29 5.06 30.38
C ASP A 257 -0.11 5.64 31.79
N GLY A 258 0.95 6.42 31.95
CA GLY A 258 1.39 7.01 33.22
C GLY A 258 2.02 6.03 34.21
N GLU A 259 2.36 4.79 33.82
CA GLU A 259 2.99 3.83 34.74
C GLU A 259 4.45 4.20 35.05
N THR A 260 4.84 4.07 36.31
CA THR A 260 6.25 4.14 36.72
C THR A 260 6.84 2.73 36.76
N VAL A 261 7.95 2.54 36.07
CA VAL A 261 8.62 1.25 35.88
C VAL A 261 10.12 1.39 36.14
N GLY A 262 10.83 0.27 36.32
CA GLY A 262 12.29 0.31 36.38
C GLY A 262 12.92 0.73 35.05
N THR A 263 14.22 1.06 35.05
CA THR A 263 14.97 1.43 33.84
C THR A 263 15.12 0.29 32.82
N THR A 264 14.75 -0.94 33.19
CA THR A 264 14.60 -2.09 32.29
C THR A 264 13.14 -2.55 32.30
N PRO A 265 12.20 -1.84 31.65
CA PRO A 265 10.80 -2.23 31.69
C PRO A 265 10.51 -3.47 30.84
N LEU A 266 9.44 -4.19 31.20
CA LEU A 266 8.82 -5.20 30.35
C LEU A 266 7.81 -4.51 29.43
N PHE A 267 7.94 -4.74 28.12
CA PHE A 267 6.91 -4.42 27.13
C PHE A 267 6.17 -5.70 26.78
N ALA A 268 4.86 -5.74 27.00
CA ALA A 268 4.09 -6.95 26.77
C ALA A 268 2.66 -6.64 26.31
N GLY A 269 2.14 -7.45 25.41
CA GLY A 269 0.80 -7.22 24.85
C GLY A 269 0.33 -8.32 23.91
N VAL A 270 -0.66 -7.96 23.09
CA VAL A 270 -1.30 -8.85 22.12
C VAL A 270 -1.30 -8.19 20.74
N ALA A 271 -0.80 -8.91 19.73
CA ALA A 271 -0.92 -8.57 18.32
C ALA A 271 -1.92 -9.54 17.67
N PRO A 272 -3.14 -9.10 17.34
CA PRO A 272 -4.22 -10.01 16.95
C PRO A 272 -3.94 -10.82 15.67
N ASN A 273 -3.21 -10.25 14.72
CA ASN A 273 -2.91 -10.88 13.44
C ASN A 273 -1.52 -10.51 12.87
N GLY A 274 -0.64 -9.94 13.70
CA GLY A 274 0.74 -9.65 13.32
C GLY A 274 1.65 -10.84 13.56
N LEU A 275 2.62 -11.06 12.67
CA LEU A 275 3.64 -12.11 12.85
C LEU A 275 4.81 -11.65 13.72
N THR A 276 5.09 -10.36 13.66
CA THR A 276 6.06 -9.67 14.52
C THR A 276 5.46 -8.39 15.04
N VAL A 277 6.02 -7.89 16.14
CA VAL A 277 5.73 -6.57 16.69
C VAL A 277 7.02 -5.76 16.72
N GLY A 278 6.95 -4.57 16.14
CA GLY A 278 7.88 -3.48 16.31
C GLY A 278 7.61 -2.71 17.59
N ILE A 279 8.64 -2.50 18.41
CA ILE A 279 8.59 -1.69 19.62
C ILE A 279 9.53 -0.51 19.44
N GLU A 280 8.99 0.70 19.51
CA GLU A 280 9.75 1.95 19.40
C GLU A 280 9.60 2.75 20.69
N VAL A 281 10.72 3.02 21.38
CA VAL A 281 10.77 3.87 22.58
C VAL A 281 11.45 5.19 22.20
N ASP A 282 10.83 6.31 22.55
CA ASP A 282 11.31 7.68 22.29
C ASP A 282 11.65 8.00 20.82
N ASN A 283 10.91 7.41 19.86
CA ASN A 283 11.23 7.44 18.42
C ASN A 283 12.65 6.93 18.10
N GLY A 284 13.20 6.05 18.95
CA GLY A 284 14.47 5.38 18.73
C GLY A 284 14.38 4.27 17.69
N PRO A 285 15.48 3.52 17.48
CA PRO A 285 15.47 2.35 16.62
C PRO A 285 14.42 1.35 17.06
N GLU A 286 13.72 0.81 16.08
CA GLU A 286 12.72 -0.22 16.30
C GLU A 286 13.34 -1.54 16.76
N VAL A 287 12.72 -2.15 17.77
CA VAL A 287 12.99 -3.53 18.19
C VAL A 287 11.89 -4.43 17.66
N ILE A 288 12.23 -5.34 16.74
CA ILE A 288 11.29 -6.28 16.14
C ILE A 288 11.38 -7.62 16.87
N ILE A 289 10.26 -8.10 17.41
CA ILE A 289 10.15 -9.40 18.08
C ILE A 289 9.04 -10.27 17.49
N PRO A 290 9.14 -11.61 17.56
CA PRO A 290 8.09 -12.50 17.11
C PRO A 290 6.86 -12.45 18.02
N VAL A 291 5.70 -12.75 17.44
CA VAL A 291 4.43 -12.98 18.15
C VAL A 291 4.21 -14.48 18.29
N ASP A 292 3.77 -14.95 19.45
CA ASP A 292 3.49 -16.38 19.66
C ASP A 292 2.17 -16.83 19.01
N GLY A 293 1.91 -18.15 18.96
CA GLY A 293 0.69 -18.70 18.37
C GLY A 293 -0.63 -18.35 19.10
N ALA A 294 -0.57 -17.62 20.21
CA ALA A 294 -1.72 -17.05 20.90
C ALA A 294 -1.83 -15.53 20.68
N GLY A 295 -1.02 -14.96 19.77
CA GLY A 295 -1.00 -13.53 19.49
C GLY A 295 -0.23 -12.71 20.52
N ARG A 296 0.54 -13.32 21.44
CA ARG A 296 1.21 -12.60 22.53
C ARG A 296 2.62 -12.19 22.14
N PHE A 297 3.06 -11.05 22.65
CA PHE A 297 4.44 -10.61 22.57
C PHE A 297 4.94 -10.14 23.94
N ARG A 298 6.22 -10.40 24.23
CA ARG A 298 6.89 -9.97 25.46
C ARG A 298 8.33 -9.58 25.13
N TYR A 299 8.77 -8.43 25.62
CA TYR A 299 10.12 -7.93 25.46
C TYR A 299 10.61 -7.27 26.74
N GLN A 300 11.61 -7.88 27.36
CA GLN A 300 12.32 -7.29 28.50
C GLN A 300 13.39 -6.33 27.98
N TRP A 301 13.31 -5.06 28.35
CA TRP A 301 14.32 -4.08 27.92
C TRP A 301 15.70 -4.43 28.49
N PRO A 302 16.80 -4.36 27.70
CA PRO A 302 18.10 -4.88 28.11
C PRO A 302 18.72 -4.12 29.29
N PHE A 303 19.36 -4.86 30.21
CA PHE A 303 20.06 -4.30 31.36
C PHE A 303 21.39 -3.64 30.97
N GLU A 304 21.99 -4.06 29.87
CA GLU A 304 23.23 -3.53 29.32
C GLU A 304 23.04 -2.12 28.75
N THR A 305 21.81 -1.77 28.37
CA THR A 305 21.43 -0.48 27.82
C THR A 305 20.11 -0.01 28.43
N PRO A 306 20.09 0.27 29.75
CA PRO A 306 18.86 0.65 30.44
C PRO A 306 18.38 2.02 29.95
N LEU A 307 17.06 2.24 30.05
CA LEU A 307 16.48 3.56 29.81
C LEU A 307 16.98 4.56 30.86
N ALA A 308 17.18 5.81 30.45
CA ALA A 308 17.57 6.87 31.36
C ALA A 308 16.38 7.26 32.25
N PRO A 309 16.53 7.48 33.57
CA PRO A 309 15.42 7.86 34.43
C PRO A 309 14.64 9.09 33.93
N GLY A 310 13.32 9.03 34.01
CA GLY A 310 12.40 10.09 33.63
C GLY A 310 11.31 9.64 32.65
N PRO A 311 10.60 10.60 32.02
CA PRO A 311 9.47 10.30 31.15
C PRO A 311 9.93 9.76 29.79
N HIS A 312 9.25 8.72 29.34
CA HIS A 312 9.38 8.10 28.03
C HIS A 312 8.02 7.94 27.37
N PHE A 313 8.03 7.62 26.08
CA PHE A 313 6.86 7.07 25.41
C PHE A 313 7.25 5.85 24.57
N VAL A 314 6.30 4.94 24.40
CA VAL A 314 6.42 3.76 23.56
C VAL A 314 5.27 3.69 22.58
N THR A 315 5.56 3.27 21.36
CA THR A 315 4.58 2.84 20.36
C THR A 315 4.90 1.44 19.90
N VAL A 316 3.86 0.66 19.60
CA VAL A 316 4.01 -0.67 19.00
C VAL A 316 3.25 -0.78 17.69
N HIS A 317 3.75 -1.58 16.75
CA HIS A 317 3.04 -1.86 15.50
C HIS A 317 3.34 -3.28 15.02
N SER A 318 2.43 -3.87 14.26
CA SER A 318 2.64 -5.21 13.68
C SER A 318 3.22 -5.15 12.27
N HIS A 319 3.86 -6.24 11.83
CA HIS A 319 4.26 -6.41 10.44
C HIS A 319 3.55 -7.60 9.78
N ASN A 320 3.39 -7.51 8.45
CA ASN A 320 3.01 -8.66 7.62
C ASN A 320 4.23 -9.54 7.25
N GLU A 321 3.98 -10.61 6.48
CA GLU A 321 4.97 -11.57 5.98
C GLU A 321 6.09 -10.92 5.15
N ALA A 322 5.79 -9.80 4.49
CA ALA A 322 6.73 -9.05 3.67
C ALA A 322 7.53 -8.00 4.48
N GLY A 323 7.29 -7.87 5.78
CA GLY A 323 7.92 -6.87 6.64
C GLY A 323 7.35 -5.47 6.50
N LEU A 324 6.16 -5.31 5.92
CA LEU A 324 5.46 -4.02 5.85
C LEU A 324 4.75 -3.74 7.18
N SER A 325 4.96 -2.53 7.71
CA SER A 325 4.36 -2.05 8.95
C SER A 325 2.85 -1.80 8.80
N GLY A 326 2.09 -2.32 9.74
CA GLY A 326 0.70 -1.97 10.00
C GLY A 326 0.55 -0.65 10.76
N PRO A 327 -0.66 -0.35 11.26
CA PRO A 327 -0.89 0.86 12.06
C PRO A 327 -0.14 0.80 13.40
N TYR A 328 0.39 1.96 13.79
CA TYR A 328 1.03 2.17 15.09
C TYR A 328 -0.01 2.34 16.19
N SER A 329 0.37 1.88 17.39
CA SER A 329 -0.41 2.11 18.59
C SER A 329 -0.49 3.59 18.94
N GLN A 330 -1.50 3.97 19.72
CA GLN A 330 -1.41 5.24 20.45
C GLN A 330 -0.12 5.25 21.31
N PRO A 331 0.63 6.37 21.37
CA PRO A 331 1.80 6.46 22.23
C PRO A 331 1.42 6.33 23.71
N ILE A 332 1.97 5.32 24.39
CA ILE A 332 1.82 5.13 25.83
C ILE A 332 2.96 5.86 26.54
N ARG A 333 2.63 6.76 27.48
CA ARG A 333 3.63 7.45 28.30
C ARG A 333 3.93 6.63 29.54
N PHE A 334 5.20 6.55 29.94
CA PHE A 334 5.60 5.91 31.19
C PHE A 334 6.81 6.65 31.78
N GLU A 335 7.07 6.45 33.06
CA GLU A 335 8.25 7.02 33.74
C GLU A 335 9.19 5.89 34.14
N SER A 336 10.45 5.98 33.74
CA SER A 336 11.48 5.05 34.19
C SER A 336 12.17 5.61 35.45
N GLU A 337 12.36 4.77 36.46
CA GLU A 337 13.05 5.15 37.70
C GLU A 337 14.23 4.22 37.98
N GLU A 338 15.33 4.81 38.44
CA GLU A 338 16.44 4.05 39.01
C GLU A 338 16.00 3.41 40.32
N VAL A 339 15.81 2.10 40.30
CA VAL A 339 15.54 1.35 41.53
C VAL A 339 16.85 1.27 42.32
N SER A 340 16.96 2.10 43.35
CA SER A 340 18.07 2.05 44.32
C SER A 340 17.87 0.85 45.26
N GLY A 341 18.16 -0.36 44.77
CA GLY A 341 18.07 -1.59 45.55
C GLY A 341 18.00 -2.81 44.66
N GLY A 342 19.09 -3.57 44.58
CA GLY A 342 19.11 -4.84 43.87
C GLY A 342 18.15 -5.84 44.53
N GLY A 343 17.14 -6.27 43.77
CA GLY A 343 16.20 -7.31 44.18
C GLY A 343 15.31 -7.71 43.00
N ASP A 344 15.58 -8.90 42.47
CA ASP A 344 14.81 -9.63 41.45
C ASP A 344 14.57 -8.94 40.11
N GLY A 345 15.64 -8.83 39.32
CA GLY A 345 15.51 -9.18 37.92
C GLY A 345 15.15 -10.67 37.86
N GLY A 346 13.88 -10.97 37.56
CA GLY A 346 13.45 -12.30 37.18
C GLY A 346 14.49 -12.90 36.23
N THR A 347 14.87 -14.14 36.51
CA THR A 347 15.92 -14.86 35.80
C THR A 347 15.79 -14.65 34.30
N SER A 348 16.88 -14.20 33.70
CA SER A 348 17.07 -14.11 32.26
C SER A 348 16.97 -15.50 31.63
N GLU A 349 15.76 -15.99 31.42
CA GLU A 349 15.50 -16.77 30.23
C GLU A 349 14.89 -15.80 29.24
N GLN A 350 15.72 -15.43 28.28
CA GLN A 350 15.28 -14.83 27.04
C GLN A 350 14.46 -15.91 26.32
N ASP A 351 13.23 -16.14 26.77
CA ASP A 351 12.24 -16.87 25.99
C ASP A 351 11.70 -15.92 24.92
N ALA A 352 12.63 -15.45 24.08
CA ALA A 352 12.29 -15.21 22.70
C ALA A 352 11.79 -16.57 22.22
N GLY A 353 10.49 -16.71 22.00
CA GLY A 353 9.91 -17.94 21.46
C GLY A 353 10.74 -18.40 20.26
N THR A 354 11.63 -19.37 20.48
CA THR A 354 12.47 -19.97 19.44
C THR A 354 11.70 -21.04 18.68
N SER A 355 10.41 -21.20 18.98
CA SER A 355 9.49 -21.87 18.10
C SER A 355 9.13 -20.90 16.97
N GLN A 356 9.92 -20.95 15.91
CA GLN A 356 9.45 -20.57 14.58
C GLN A 356 8.21 -21.44 14.33
N GLY A 357 7.03 -20.91 14.65
CA GLY A 357 5.77 -21.54 14.32
C GLY A 357 5.84 -21.87 12.83
N ASP A 358 5.60 -23.13 12.50
CA ASP A 358 5.27 -23.49 11.14
C ASP A 358 4.18 -22.53 10.68
N GLY A 359 4.40 -21.84 9.56
CA GLY A 359 3.48 -20.83 9.01
C GLY A 359 2.14 -21.41 8.55
N GLY A 360 1.54 -22.31 9.33
CA GLY A 360 0.17 -22.72 9.26
C GLY A 360 -0.67 -21.77 10.10
N THR A 361 -1.61 -21.11 9.43
CA THR A 361 -2.84 -20.55 10.00
C THR A 361 -3.32 -21.36 11.21
N GLN A 362 -3.04 -20.84 12.39
CA GLN A 362 -3.82 -21.07 13.60
C GLN A 362 -4.20 -19.69 14.10
N VAL A 363 -5.16 -19.09 13.41
CA VAL A 363 -6.07 -18.12 14.02
C VAL A 363 -6.52 -18.76 15.35
N PRO A 364 -6.56 -18.04 16.49
CA PRO A 364 -7.19 -18.59 17.68
C PRO A 364 -8.64 -18.97 17.31
N GLU A 365 -8.90 -20.27 17.09
CA GLU A 365 -10.23 -20.76 16.75
C GLU A 365 -11.21 -20.52 17.92
N ASP A 366 -10.68 -20.26 19.11
CA ASP A 366 -11.43 -19.95 20.33
C ASP A 366 -10.96 -18.62 20.95
N GLY A 367 -11.55 -17.51 20.48
CA GLY A 367 -11.99 -16.34 21.27
C GLY A 367 -11.02 -15.57 22.18
N TRP A 368 -11.19 -14.24 22.19
CA TRP A 368 -10.75 -13.36 23.28
C TRP A 368 -11.43 -13.78 24.60
N PRO A 369 -10.81 -13.63 25.79
CA PRO A 369 -9.62 -12.81 26.08
C PRO A 369 -8.29 -13.59 26.02
N VAL A 370 -7.17 -12.86 26.03
CA VAL A 370 -5.80 -13.39 26.03
C VAL A 370 -5.03 -12.87 27.25
N LEU A 371 -4.48 -13.77 28.07
CA LEU A 371 -3.58 -13.43 29.18
C LEU A 371 -2.13 -13.33 28.72
N VAL A 372 -1.46 -12.25 29.13
CA VAL A 372 -0.09 -11.91 28.76
C VAL A 372 0.85 -12.02 29.96
N VAL A 373 0.37 -11.70 31.17
CA VAL A 373 1.11 -11.82 32.43
C VAL A 373 0.26 -12.53 33.48
N PRO A 374 0.81 -13.54 34.19
CA PRO A 374 2.14 -14.12 34.04
C PRO A 374 2.32 -14.85 32.70
N ALA A 375 3.57 -15.09 32.31
CA ALA A 375 3.88 -16.07 31.27
C ALA A 375 3.84 -17.51 31.80
N GLU A 376 3.78 -18.46 30.88
CA GLU A 376 3.79 -19.88 31.21
C GLU A 376 5.06 -20.23 31.99
N GLY A 377 4.89 -20.84 33.16
CA GLY A 377 5.96 -21.22 34.07
C GLY A 377 6.60 -20.07 34.85
N GLU A 378 6.12 -18.82 34.71
CA GLU A 378 6.75 -17.65 35.34
C GLU A 378 6.73 -17.78 36.87
N VAL A 379 7.86 -17.42 37.50
CA VAL A 379 7.98 -17.38 38.97
C VAL A 379 7.67 -15.97 39.44
N VAL A 380 6.60 -15.81 40.21
CA VAL A 380 6.07 -14.52 40.67
C VAL A 380 5.96 -14.48 42.19
N ASP A 381 5.88 -13.28 42.76
CA ASP A 381 5.58 -13.09 44.17
C ASP A 381 4.13 -13.47 44.52
N SER A 382 3.81 -13.54 45.82
CA SER A 382 2.47 -13.94 46.30
C SER A 382 1.36 -12.95 45.96
N THR A 383 1.69 -11.76 45.46
CA THR A 383 0.74 -10.78 44.92
C THR A 383 1.06 -10.52 43.44
N PRO A 384 0.78 -11.46 42.53
CA PRO A 384 1.10 -11.27 41.12
C PRO A 384 0.20 -10.23 40.45
N LEU A 385 0.68 -9.66 39.35
CA LEU A 385 -0.13 -8.92 38.39
C LEU A 385 -0.71 -9.92 37.38
N PHE A 386 -2.03 -9.89 37.19
CA PHE A 386 -2.68 -10.52 36.05
C PHE A 386 -3.00 -9.47 35.02
N ALA A 387 -2.52 -9.64 33.80
CA ALA A 387 -2.71 -8.67 32.73
C ALA A 387 -2.90 -9.35 31.38
N GLY A 388 -3.74 -8.76 30.54
CA GLY A 388 -4.05 -9.31 29.23
C GLY A 388 -4.83 -8.34 28.37
N ALA A 389 -5.37 -8.86 27.28
CA ALA A 389 -6.24 -8.12 26.38
C ALA A 389 -7.56 -8.87 26.14
N ALA A 390 -8.64 -8.11 26.01
CA ALA A 390 -10.03 -8.52 25.84
C ALA A 390 -10.70 -7.58 24.82
N THR A 391 -11.93 -7.87 24.43
CA THR A 391 -12.77 -6.92 23.69
C THR A 391 -12.85 -5.60 24.45
N ALA A 392 -12.58 -4.46 23.79
CA ALA A 392 -12.61 -3.14 24.44
C ALA A 392 -13.95 -2.89 25.15
N GLY A 393 -13.88 -2.45 26.42
CA GLY A 393 -15.05 -2.25 27.28
C GLY A 393 -15.70 -3.53 27.83
N ALA A 394 -15.18 -4.73 27.53
CA ALA A 394 -15.75 -5.98 28.06
C ALA A 394 -15.45 -6.17 29.55
N THR A 395 -16.40 -6.81 30.24
CA THR A 395 -16.17 -7.31 31.61
C THR A 395 -15.39 -8.61 31.55
N VAL A 396 -14.23 -8.66 32.22
CA VAL A 396 -13.32 -9.80 32.27
C VAL A 396 -13.31 -10.37 33.68
N VAL A 397 -13.71 -11.62 33.81
CA VAL A 397 -13.61 -12.42 35.03
C VAL A 397 -12.26 -13.13 35.03
N ILE A 398 -11.48 -12.98 36.09
CA ILE A 398 -10.18 -13.63 36.27
C ILE A 398 -10.35 -14.74 37.29
N GLU A 399 -9.96 -15.95 36.90
CA GLU A 399 -10.01 -17.15 37.72
C GLU A 399 -8.60 -17.65 38.02
N VAL A 400 -8.32 -17.99 39.28
CA VAL A 400 -7.11 -18.70 39.69
C VAL A 400 -7.52 -20.03 40.31
N ASP A 401 -6.91 -21.13 39.85
CA ASP A 401 -7.23 -22.51 40.25
C ASP A 401 -8.74 -22.84 40.18
N GLY A 402 -9.42 -22.28 39.18
CA GLY A 402 -10.86 -22.45 38.96
C GLY A 402 -11.76 -21.63 39.90
N SER A 403 -11.20 -20.73 40.72
CA SER A 403 -11.95 -19.81 41.57
C SER A 403 -11.84 -18.37 41.06
N GLU A 404 -12.95 -17.66 40.94
CA GLU A 404 -12.95 -16.22 40.60
C GLU A 404 -12.18 -15.42 41.66
N VAL A 405 -11.17 -14.66 41.22
CA VAL A 405 -10.37 -13.78 42.08
C VAL A 405 -10.61 -12.30 41.80
N ALA A 406 -11.14 -11.97 40.62
CA ALA A 406 -11.45 -10.59 40.24
C ALA A 406 -12.44 -10.53 39.08
N THR A 407 -13.17 -9.42 39.01
CA THR A 407 -13.89 -8.99 37.82
C THR A 407 -13.40 -7.57 37.48
N VAL A 408 -12.84 -7.38 36.28
CA VAL A 408 -12.31 -6.10 35.78
C VAL A 408 -13.00 -5.72 34.47
N THR A 409 -12.77 -4.50 34.00
CA THR A 409 -13.23 -4.05 32.68
C THR A 409 -12.02 -3.73 31.82
N ALA A 410 -12.01 -4.24 30.59
CA ALA A 410 -11.00 -3.89 29.60
C ALA A 410 -11.19 -2.43 29.18
N ASP A 411 -10.09 -1.69 29.01
CA ASP A 411 -10.14 -0.29 28.59
C ASP A 411 -10.54 -0.12 27.11
N ASP A 412 -10.50 1.11 26.62
CA ASP A 412 -10.87 1.45 25.23
C ASP A 412 -9.93 0.83 24.18
N THR A 413 -8.73 0.42 24.58
CA THR A 413 -7.80 -0.33 23.72
C THR A 413 -8.03 -1.84 23.79
N GLY A 414 -8.72 -2.31 24.84
CA GLY A 414 -8.91 -3.73 25.14
C GLY A 414 -7.94 -4.27 26.18
N ALA A 415 -7.02 -3.48 26.73
CA ALA A 415 -6.13 -3.94 27.79
C ALA A 415 -6.89 -4.08 29.14
N PHE A 416 -6.59 -5.12 29.90
CA PHE A 416 -7.10 -5.28 31.28
C PHE A 416 -5.97 -5.69 32.22
N ARG A 417 -6.10 -5.28 33.49
CA ARG A 417 -5.12 -5.55 34.54
C ARG A 417 -5.78 -5.75 35.90
N TYR A 418 -5.24 -6.65 36.70
CA TYR A 418 -5.61 -6.88 38.09
C TYR A 418 -4.37 -7.20 38.92
N GLN A 419 -4.04 -6.32 39.86
CA GLN A 419 -3.01 -6.58 40.86
C GLN A 419 -3.65 -7.35 42.02
N VAL A 420 -3.20 -8.58 42.29
CA VAL A 420 -3.67 -9.34 43.46
C VAL A 420 -3.29 -8.56 44.72
N PRO A 421 -4.25 -8.18 45.57
CA PRO A 421 -3.95 -7.41 46.76
C PRO A 421 -3.43 -8.33 47.88
N ARG A 422 -2.72 -7.77 48.87
CA ARG A 422 -2.01 -8.56 49.91
C ARG A 422 -2.92 -9.47 50.72
N GLU A 423 -4.17 -9.08 50.92
CA GLU A 423 -5.20 -9.85 51.62
C GLU A 423 -5.68 -11.08 50.83
N LEU A 424 -5.43 -11.12 49.52
CA LEU A 424 -5.70 -12.25 48.63
C LEU A 424 -4.41 -12.90 48.13
N ALA A 425 -3.30 -12.71 48.86
CA ALA A 425 -2.00 -13.25 48.48
C ALA A 425 -2.08 -14.77 48.29
N LEU A 426 -1.55 -15.24 47.16
CA LEU A 426 -1.54 -16.64 46.78
C LEU A 426 -0.54 -17.43 47.62
N SER A 427 -0.84 -18.70 47.84
CA SER A 427 0.05 -19.62 48.54
C SER A 427 1.32 -19.90 47.73
N VAL A 428 2.38 -20.34 48.40
CA VAL A 428 3.59 -20.81 47.70
C VAL A 428 3.27 -22.10 46.93
N GLY A 429 3.67 -22.15 45.66
CA GLY A 429 3.50 -23.35 44.82
C GLY A 429 2.98 -23.04 43.42
N ALA A 430 2.56 -24.10 42.72
CA ALA A 430 2.01 -24.02 41.38
C ALA A 430 0.56 -23.50 41.41
N HIS A 431 0.26 -22.59 40.50
CA HIS A 431 -1.07 -22.02 40.30
C HIS A 431 -1.39 -21.93 38.81
N GLU A 432 -2.67 -21.92 38.47
CA GLU A 432 -3.17 -21.75 37.11
C GLU A 432 -4.11 -20.54 37.03
N VAL A 433 -3.94 -19.67 36.04
CA VAL A 433 -4.81 -18.50 35.81
C VAL A 433 -5.48 -18.55 34.45
N ALA A 434 -6.74 -18.11 34.38
CA ALA A 434 -7.48 -17.90 33.15
C ALA A 434 -8.34 -16.64 33.24
N ALA A 435 -8.67 -16.07 32.09
CA ALA A 435 -9.59 -14.94 31.97
C ALA A 435 -10.79 -15.34 31.12
N GLN A 436 -11.97 -14.84 31.46
CA GLN A 436 -13.21 -15.08 30.73
C GLN A 436 -13.96 -13.78 30.48
N GLU A 437 -14.42 -13.56 29.26
CA GLU A 437 -15.29 -12.43 28.94
C GLU A 437 -16.73 -12.73 29.33
N HIS A 438 -17.34 -11.83 30.12
CA HIS A 438 -18.78 -11.84 30.37
C HIS A 438 -19.46 -10.83 29.43
N LEU A 439 -19.98 -11.31 28.29
CA LEU A 439 -20.74 -10.49 27.35
C LEU A 439 -22.14 -10.22 27.92
N VAL A 440 -22.48 -8.95 28.13
CA VAL A 440 -23.73 -8.51 28.76
C VAL A 440 -24.99 -8.80 27.90
N THR A 441 -24.85 -9.27 26.66
CA THR A 441 -25.97 -9.37 25.69
C THR A 441 -26.01 -10.57 24.73
N SER A 442 -25.20 -11.63 24.89
CA SER A 442 -25.24 -12.77 23.95
C SER A 442 -25.58 -14.12 24.61
N SER A 443 -26.30 -14.97 23.86
CA SER A 443 -26.60 -16.36 24.22
C SER A 443 -25.44 -17.32 23.90
N GLN A 444 -24.23 -16.79 23.67
CA GLN A 444 -23.04 -17.59 23.33
C GLN A 444 -22.30 -18.00 24.61
N VAL A 445 -21.61 -19.15 24.55
CA VAL A 445 -20.71 -19.56 25.63
C VAL A 445 -19.65 -18.47 25.82
N PRO A 446 -19.46 -17.93 27.04
CA PRO A 446 -18.50 -16.87 27.28
C PRO A 446 -17.08 -17.34 26.93
N ALA A 447 -16.42 -16.60 26.04
CA ALA A 447 -15.11 -16.93 25.53
C ALA A 447 -14.06 -16.82 26.65
N ARG A 448 -13.16 -17.81 26.71
CA ARG A 448 -12.23 -18.03 27.83
C ARG A 448 -10.82 -18.17 27.26
N SER A 449 -9.85 -17.51 27.91
CA SER A 449 -8.45 -17.64 27.56
C SER A 449 -7.95 -19.07 27.77
N ARG A 450 -6.83 -19.41 27.14
CA ARG A 450 -6.02 -20.55 27.57
C ARG A 450 -5.62 -20.37 29.03
N THR A 451 -5.59 -21.46 29.78
CA THR A 451 -5.04 -21.46 31.13
C THR A 451 -3.52 -21.27 31.05
N THR A 452 -2.98 -20.40 31.90
CA THR A 452 -1.53 -20.15 32.03
C THR A 452 -1.06 -20.63 33.40
N GLY A 453 -0.10 -21.55 33.42
CA GLY A 453 0.52 -22.06 34.66
C GLY A 453 1.62 -21.12 35.14
N PHE A 454 1.74 -20.91 36.44
CA PHE A 454 2.80 -20.09 37.06
C PHE A 454 3.18 -20.62 38.45
N GLN A 455 4.31 -20.13 39.00
CA GLN A 455 4.82 -20.53 40.30
C GLN A 455 4.88 -19.33 41.25
N VAL A 456 4.27 -19.45 42.41
CA VAL A 456 4.39 -18.46 43.49
C VAL A 456 5.57 -18.83 44.38
N ARG A 457 6.57 -17.96 44.47
CA ARG A 457 7.73 -18.15 45.34
C ARG A 457 7.41 -17.87 46.81
N GLY A 458 8.14 -18.53 47.70
CA GLY A 458 8.12 -18.19 49.13
C GLY A 458 8.66 -16.80 49.41
N PRO A 459 8.30 -16.18 50.55
CA PRO A 459 8.90 -14.91 50.95
C PRO A 459 10.41 -15.07 50.97
N ALA A 460 11.12 -14.23 50.22
CA ALA A 460 12.57 -14.16 50.31
C ALA A 460 12.92 -13.98 51.79
N ALA A 461 13.74 -14.87 52.34
CA ALA A 461 14.27 -14.70 53.67
C ALA A 461 15.06 -13.38 53.67
N LEU A 462 14.44 -12.32 54.20
CA LEU A 462 15.10 -11.04 54.42
C LEU A 462 16.41 -11.29 55.15
N ASP A 463 17.44 -10.61 54.68
CA ASP A 463 18.77 -10.45 55.27
C ASP A 463 18.65 -10.08 56.76
N VAL A 464 18.50 -11.08 57.63
CA VAL A 464 18.69 -10.93 59.07
C VAL A 464 20.19 -10.81 59.27
N GLY A 465 20.65 -9.56 59.30
CA GLY A 465 21.98 -9.21 59.77
C GLY A 465 22.26 -9.90 61.10
N CYS A 466 23.21 -10.84 61.09
CA CYS A 466 23.89 -11.31 62.28
C CYS A 466 24.75 -10.16 62.85
N GLY A 467 24.07 -9.22 63.51
CA GLY A 467 24.65 -8.04 64.13
C GLY A 467 24.20 -7.90 65.58
N CYS A 468 24.46 -8.90 66.42
CA CYS A 468 24.39 -8.74 67.88
C CYS A 468 25.79 -8.60 68.45
N GLY A 469 26.30 -7.37 68.42
CA GLY A 469 27.43 -6.92 69.23
C GLY A 469 27.01 -5.73 70.08
N ALA A 470 26.56 -5.98 71.31
CA ALA A 470 26.56 -4.99 72.39
C ALA A 470 26.45 -5.70 73.76
N SER A 471 27.59 -5.84 74.43
CA SER A 471 27.66 -5.89 75.90
C SER A 471 27.37 -4.47 76.44
N PRO A 472 26.85 -4.26 77.67
CA PRO A 472 27.75 -4.36 78.84
C PRO A 472 27.12 -4.73 80.22
N VAL A 473 28.00 -5.24 81.09
CA VAL A 473 28.05 -5.29 82.57
C VAL A 473 26.86 -5.87 83.39
N GLY A 474 27.14 -6.94 84.16
CA GLY A 474 26.27 -7.46 85.22
C GLY A 474 26.84 -8.67 86.00
N VAL A 475 27.87 -8.40 86.80
CA VAL A 475 28.41 -9.09 88.01
C VAL A 475 27.77 -10.41 88.53
N VAL A 476 28.67 -11.33 88.95
CA VAL A 476 28.60 -12.47 89.89
C VAL A 476 28.03 -13.81 89.42
N GLY A 477 28.85 -14.87 89.52
CA GLY A 477 28.37 -16.25 89.70
C GLY A 477 29.37 -17.35 89.30
N SER A 478 30.48 -17.45 90.05
CA SER A 478 31.35 -18.62 90.24
C SER A 478 30.70 -20.00 90.00
N TRP A 479 31.37 -20.93 89.29
CA TRP A 479 31.53 -22.39 89.55
C TRP A 479 32.40 -22.99 88.39
N VAL A 480 33.73 -23.09 88.55
CA VAL A 480 34.51 -24.34 88.80
C VAL A 480 34.36 -25.42 87.73
N LEU A 481 35.41 -25.64 86.91
CA LEU A 481 36.13 -26.93 86.82
C LEU A 481 37.41 -26.82 85.96
N LEU A 482 38.52 -27.18 86.61
CA LEU A 482 39.86 -27.41 86.06
C LEU A 482 39.92 -28.74 85.29
N ALA A 483 40.79 -28.83 84.27
CA ALA A 483 41.98 -29.72 84.23
C ALA A 483 42.37 -30.20 82.80
N GLY A 484 43.70 -30.31 82.58
CA GLY A 484 44.35 -31.12 81.53
C GLY A 484 44.89 -30.34 80.34
N LEU A 485 46.07 -29.68 80.37
CA LEU A 485 47.46 -30.18 80.38
C LEU A 485 47.86 -31.16 79.27
N ALA A 486 48.90 -30.73 78.53
CA ALA A 486 49.89 -31.48 77.73
C ALA A 486 49.38 -32.26 76.51
N GLY A 487 50.05 -32.26 75.36
CA GLY A 487 51.38 -31.79 74.98
C GLY A 487 51.80 -32.51 73.70
N LEU A 488 52.99 -32.15 73.23
CA LEU A 488 53.81 -32.83 72.23
C LEU A 488 53.63 -32.48 70.76
N SER A 489 54.74 -31.91 70.31
CA SER A 489 55.15 -31.57 68.97
C SER A 489 55.83 -32.75 68.26
N ARG A 490 55.91 -32.60 66.93
CA ARG A 490 56.92 -33.14 65.99
C ARG A 490 56.89 -34.62 65.59
N ARG A 491 56.63 -34.84 64.30
CA ARG A 491 57.59 -35.20 63.21
C ARG A 491 56.77 -35.35 61.91
N ARG A 492 56.98 -34.62 60.80
CA ARG A 492 58.13 -34.48 59.89
C ARG A 492 58.62 -35.82 59.30
N ARG A 493 58.26 -36.10 58.04
CA ARG A 493 59.13 -36.43 56.89
C ARG A 493 58.31 -37.15 55.79
N GLY A 494 58.57 -36.77 54.55
CA GLY A 494 57.99 -37.32 53.32
C GLY A 494 57.78 -36.21 52.33
#